data_AF-A0A2E6GZG3-F1
#
_entry.id   AF-A0A2E6GZG3-F1
#
_cell.length_a   1.000
_cell.length_b   1.000
_cell.length_c   1.000
_cell.angle_alpha   90.00
_cell.angle_beta   90.00
_cell.angle_gamma   90.00
#
_symmetry.space_group_name_H-M   'P 1'
#
loop_
_entity.id
_entity.type
_entity.pdbx_description
1 polymer ?
#
loop_
_entity_poly.entity_id
_entity_poly.type
_entity_poly.pdbx_seq_one_letter_code
_entity_poly.pdbx_strand_id
1 'polypeptide(L)'
;MRKLAVLLLILFSSNALANLDCFPLSFNQEQVLSLTKKVTKPLVLDPKVASDILINTFYQNCDASKLPPYDILQRGEMQGYQLEKHPWNGGSASKVVDAEAAKNSQYYVNCQEKAKEGCKNLCDTPPTYIWGGKGKYSKEGDVDIFENESSIEKIAKHPGIDCSGFVNAIFAMSGLKVRTDMKTREVASKTPARWFMNESTCFERVDAGSELKPGDVIAWKKHIVMVDKVTPDPFGIDHIKSHKDCKSKNIDPLKIKLVVSNSLGGINDENKDKKFDSSDLFGDEKVKSTNVPLTGVGIGVSKVPLGHLAMKYPSQIMELAKTACLAKFGKSGKRSKIQVTRHKLAGKKDMPSSHACLEKMEDRVKVKGVECLTKNCNF
;
A
#
# COMPACT_ATOMS: atom_id res chain seq x y z
N MET A 1 38.05 47.28 7.30
CA MET A 1 37.37 46.36 6.35
C MET A 1 36.59 45.36 7.20
N ARG A 2 35.29 45.57 7.48
CA ARG A 2 34.10 44.91 6.84
C ARG A 2 34.29 43.37 6.77
N LYS A 3 33.51 42.46 7.39
CA LYS A 3 32.07 42.32 7.79
C LYS A 3 32.01 41.25 8.93
N LEU A 4 31.20 41.30 9.99
CA LEU A 4 29.73 41.25 10.17
C LEU A 4 29.04 39.95 9.65
N ALA A 5 28.55 39.10 10.57
CA ALA A 5 27.26 38.35 10.53
C ALA A 5 27.18 37.33 11.71
N VAL A 6 26.50 37.64 12.82
CA VAL A 6 25.06 37.41 13.12
C VAL A 6 24.84 36.13 13.95
N LEU A 7 24.70 36.38 15.26
CA LEU A 7 24.03 35.58 16.27
C LEU A 7 22.53 35.52 15.92
N LEU A 8 21.92 34.33 15.86
CA LEU A 8 20.46 34.22 15.82
C LEU A 8 19.99 33.26 16.93
N LEU A 9 19.70 33.86 18.10
CA LEU A 9 18.76 33.31 19.08
C LEU A 9 17.35 33.47 18.50
N ILE A 10 16.56 32.41 18.51
CA ILE A 10 15.11 32.52 18.36
C ILE A 10 14.47 31.89 19.60
N LEU A 11 14.03 32.76 20.50
CA LEU A 11 12.97 32.51 21.48
C LEU A 11 11.63 32.64 20.72
N PHE A 12 10.84 31.57 20.67
CA PHE A 12 9.43 31.69 20.30
C PHE A 12 8.57 31.53 21.55
N SER A 13 7.91 32.63 21.89
CA SER A 13 6.81 32.72 22.85
C SER A 13 5.66 31.82 22.45
N SER A 14 5.15 31.10 23.44
CA SER A 14 3.93 30.31 23.44
C SER A 14 2.70 31.15 23.06
N ASN A 15 2.29 31.11 21.78
CA ASN A 15 0.90 31.33 21.30
C ASN A 15 0.71 31.14 19.77
N ALA A 16 1.51 30.29 19.10
CA ALA A 16 1.42 30.05 17.65
C ALA A 16 1.38 28.56 17.28
N LEU A 17 0.61 27.74 18.01
CA LEU A 17 0.41 26.31 17.74
C LEU A 17 -1.01 26.02 17.26
N ALA A 18 -1.41 26.60 16.12
CA ALA A 18 -2.67 26.21 15.47
C ALA A 18 -2.61 26.12 13.94
N ASN A 19 -1.55 26.57 13.26
CA ASN A 19 -1.43 26.49 11.80
C ASN A 19 -0.03 26.03 11.36
N LEU A 20 0.37 24.84 11.77
CA LEU A 20 1.42 24.08 11.06
C LEU A 20 0.72 23.08 10.16
N ASP A 21 0.11 23.58 9.09
CA ASP A 21 -0.13 22.76 7.91
C ASP A 21 1.23 22.24 7.44
N CYS A 22 1.31 20.92 7.28
CA CYS A 22 2.48 20.22 6.82
C CYS A 22 3.04 20.90 5.56
N PHE A 23 4.23 21.51 5.67
CA PHE A 23 4.99 21.89 4.49
C PHE A 23 5.17 20.64 3.62
N PRO A 24 4.84 20.68 2.31
CA PRO A 24 5.33 19.68 1.38
C PRO A 24 6.82 19.96 1.23
N LEU A 25 7.62 19.42 2.16
CA LEU A 25 9.05 19.29 1.95
C LEU A 25 9.19 18.30 0.80
N SER A 26 9.46 18.82 -0.40
CA SER A 26 10.03 18.00 -1.44
C SER A 26 11.39 17.54 -0.93
N PHE A 27 11.47 16.31 -0.45
CA PHE A 27 12.71 15.67 -0.08
C PHE A 27 13.40 15.14 -1.32
N ASN A 28 14.45 15.78 -1.81
CA ASN A 28 15.31 15.06 -2.75
C ASN A 28 16.00 13.88 -2.02
N GLN A 29 16.33 12.82 -2.75
CA GLN A 29 16.95 11.62 -2.18
C GLN A 29 18.22 11.92 -1.36
N GLU A 30 19.01 12.92 -1.77
CA GLU A 30 20.20 13.38 -1.05
C GLU A 30 19.87 14.06 0.29
N GLN A 31 18.73 14.72 0.41
CA GLN A 31 18.23 15.31 1.65
C GLN A 31 17.82 14.22 2.64
N VAL A 32 17.13 13.17 2.21
CA VAL A 32 16.81 12.03 3.10
C VAL A 32 18.08 11.32 3.58
N LEU A 33 19.03 11.09 2.66
CA LEU A 33 20.32 10.44 2.97
C LEU A 33 21.28 11.31 3.78
N SER A 34 21.21 12.64 3.65
CA SER A 34 22.03 13.57 4.44
C SER A 34 21.43 13.86 5.81
N LEU A 35 20.09 13.92 5.92
CA LEU A 35 19.38 14.00 7.20
C LEU A 35 19.64 12.75 8.04
N THR A 36 19.60 11.56 7.44
CA THR A 36 19.93 10.31 8.15
C THR A 36 21.37 10.24 8.64
N LYS A 37 22.32 10.96 8.03
CA LYS A 37 23.72 11.03 8.49
C LYS A 37 23.97 12.03 9.61
N LYS A 38 23.14 13.08 9.74
CA LYS A 38 23.36 14.19 10.70
C LYS A 38 22.40 14.20 11.89
N VAL A 39 21.27 13.51 11.80
CA VAL A 39 20.24 13.54 12.84
C VAL A 39 20.48 12.39 13.83
N THR A 40 20.75 12.74 15.09
CA THR A 40 20.89 11.80 16.21
C THR A 40 19.56 11.21 16.68
N LYS A 41 18.43 11.72 16.15
CA LYS A 41 17.08 11.22 16.40
C LYS A 41 16.58 10.37 15.23
N PRO A 42 15.76 9.34 15.49
CA PRO A 42 15.20 8.51 14.43
C PRO A 42 14.31 9.37 13.49
N LEU A 43 14.67 9.49 12.22
CA LEU A 43 13.77 10.06 11.20
C LEU A 43 12.65 9.07 10.94
N VAL A 44 11.44 9.34 11.41
CA VAL A 44 10.24 8.56 11.09
C VAL A 44 9.61 9.19 9.86
N LEU A 45 9.54 8.45 8.76
CA LEU A 45 8.83 8.91 7.57
C LEU A 45 7.33 8.69 7.76
N ASP A 46 6.54 9.59 7.18
CA ASP A 46 5.10 9.35 7.06
C ASP A 46 4.86 8.12 6.16
N PRO A 47 4.01 7.15 6.55
CA PRO A 47 3.77 5.95 5.76
C PRO A 47 3.28 6.22 4.33
N LYS A 48 2.56 7.33 4.09
CA LYS A 48 2.14 7.72 2.74
C LYS A 48 3.35 8.12 1.89
N VAL A 49 4.27 8.89 2.46
CA VAL A 49 5.52 9.28 1.79
C VAL A 49 6.36 8.04 1.48
N ALA A 50 6.50 7.13 2.45
CA ALA A 50 7.20 5.86 2.24
C ALA A 50 6.52 4.99 1.16
N SER A 51 5.18 4.97 1.10
CA SER A 51 4.43 4.30 0.03
C SER A 51 4.74 4.90 -1.35
N ASP A 52 4.82 6.22 -1.48
CA ASP A 52 5.11 6.86 -2.77
C ASP A 52 6.55 6.57 -3.22
N ILE A 53 7.52 6.66 -2.30
CA ILE A 53 8.91 6.27 -2.57
C ILE A 53 8.99 4.81 -3.01
N LEU A 54 8.30 3.91 -2.29
CA LEU A 54 8.31 2.48 -2.63
C LEU A 54 7.71 2.23 -4.01
N ILE A 55 6.55 2.83 -4.34
CA ILE A 55 5.91 2.69 -5.65
C ILE A 55 6.85 3.19 -6.75
N ASN A 56 7.41 4.39 -6.60
CA ASN A 56 8.34 4.95 -7.57
C ASN A 56 9.56 4.06 -7.77
N THR A 57 10.12 3.55 -6.67
CA THR A 57 11.32 2.69 -6.69
C THR A 57 11.00 1.36 -7.35
N PHE A 58 9.91 0.71 -6.93
CA PHE A 58 9.49 -0.60 -7.42
C PHE A 58 9.25 -0.61 -8.93
N TYR A 59 8.82 0.53 -9.50
CA TYR A 59 8.61 0.70 -10.94
C TYR A 59 9.74 1.44 -11.68
N GLN A 60 10.80 1.86 -10.98
CA GLN A 60 11.85 2.73 -11.51
C GLN A 60 11.30 3.95 -12.27
N ASN A 61 10.27 4.58 -11.72
CA ASN A 61 9.57 5.71 -12.34
C ASN A 61 9.22 6.76 -11.27
N CYS A 62 9.79 7.97 -11.39
CA CYS A 62 9.59 9.07 -10.43
C CYS A 62 8.14 9.54 -10.30
N ASP A 63 7.31 9.26 -11.31
CA ASP A 63 5.93 9.72 -11.38
C ASP A 63 4.92 8.59 -11.17
N ALA A 64 5.36 7.35 -10.95
CA ALA A 64 4.45 6.21 -10.77
C ALA A 64 3.43 6.44 -9.64
N SER A 65 3.86 7.01 -8.52
CA SER A 65 2.98 7.37 -7.40
C SER A 65 2.03 8.55 -7.68
N LYS A 66 2.35 9.39 -8.67
CA LYS A 66 1.53 10.54 -9.09
C LYS A 66 0.54 10.18 -10.18
N LEU A 67 0.76 9.06 -10.87
CA LEU A 67 -0.18 8.56 -11.87
C LEU A 67 -1.56 8.29 -11.22
N PRO A 68 -2.65 8.53 -11.96
CA PRO A 68 -3.99 8.18 -11.52
C PRO A 68 -4.10 6.73 -11.03
N PRO A 69 -5.10 6.42 -10.17
CA PRO A 69 -5.39 5.04 -9.81
C PRO A 69 -5.59 4.18 -11.05
N TYR A 70 -5.03 2.97 -11.04
CA TYR A 70 -5.19 2.01 -12.11
C TYR A 70 -6.65 1.60 -12.22
N ASP A 71 -7.29 2.02 -13.30
CA ASP A 71 -8.65 1.63 -13.62
C ASP A 71 -8.65 0.31 -14.40
N ILE A 72 -8.76 -0.80 -13.66
CA ILE A 72 -8.84 -2.14 -14.24
C ILE A 72 -10.08 -2.33 -15.13
N LEU A 73 -11.17 -1.59 -14.89
CA LEU A 73 -12.39 -1.69 -15.68
C LEU A 73 -12.19 -1.09 -17.07
N GLN A 74 -11.40 -0.03 -17.18
CA GLN A 74 -11.10 0.63 -18.45
C GLN A 74 -9.91 -0.01 -19.16
N ARG A 75 -8.87 -0.38 -18.41
CA ARG A 75 -7.57 -0.80 -18.98
C ARG A 75 -7.46 -2.30 -19.21
N GLY A 76 -8.35 -3.09 -18.61
CA GLY A 76 -8.24 -4.55 -18.62
C GLY A 76 -7.08 -5.03 -17.76
N GLU A 77 -6.60 -6.23 -18.05
CA GLU A 77 -5.51 -6.85 -17.30
C GLU A 77 -4.14 -6.69 -17.96
N MET A 78 -3.10 -7.01 -17.19
CA MET A 78 -1.75 -7.08 -17.72
C MET A 78 -1.61 -8.26 -18.70
N GLN A 79 -0.91 -8.01 -19.80
CA GLN A 79 -0.69 -8.97 -20.88
C GLN A 79 0.72 -9.56 -20.80
N GLY A 80 0.96 -10.70 -21.44
CA GLY A 80 2.30 -11.32 -21.49
C GLY A 80 2.74 -12.05 -20.22
N TYR A 81 1.80 -12.32 -19.32
CA TYR A 81 2.04 -13.10 -18.11
C TYR A 81 1.18 -14.36 -18.08
N GLN A 82 1.71 -15.42 -17.46
CA GLN A 82 0.99 -16.64 -17.12
C GLN A 82 0.95 -16.81 -15.60
N LEU A 83 -0.20 -17.21 -15.06
CA LEU A 83 -0.28 -17.61 -13.66
C LEU A 83 0.29 -19.01 -13.47
N GLU A 84 1.21 -19.14 -12.50
CA GLU A 84 1.70 -20.42 -12.02
C GLU A 84 1.23 -20.64 -10.57
N LYS A 85 0.80 -21.87 -10.26
CA LYS A 85 0.49 -22.25 -8.87
C LYS A 85 1.78 -22.40 -8.10
N HIS A 86 1.80 -21.82 -6.91
CA HIS A 86 2.92 -21.94 -5.99
C HIS A 86 3.00 -23.38 -5.46
N PRO A 87 4.15 -24.07 -5.57
CA PRO A 87 4.27 -25.49 -5.25
C PRO A 87 4.02 -25.87 -3.79
N TRP A 88 4.08 -24.91 -2.84
CA TRP A 88 4.05 -25.24 -1.40
C TRP A 88 2.85 -24.67 -0.63
N ASN A 89 2.14 -23.66 -1.15
CA ASN A 89 1.12 -22.97 -0.37
C ASN A 89 -0.19 -22.67 -1.13
N GLY A 90 -0.33 -23.17 -2.36
CA GLY A 90 -1.54 -23.02 -3.18
C GLY A 90 -1.83 -21.58 -3.64
N GLY A 91 -0.95 -20.62 -3.34
CA GLY A 91 -1.00 -19.27 -3.89
C GLY A 91 -0.68 -19.25 -5.38
N SER A 92 -0.82 -18.09 -6.01
CA SER A 92 -0.46 -17.90 -7.41
C SER A 92 0.68 -16.89 -7.54
N ALA A 93 1.64 -17.22 -8.40
CA ALA A 93 2.67 -16.33 -8.88
C ALA A 93 2.41 -16.03 -10.35
N SER A 94 2.89 -14.89 -10.84
CA SER A 94 2.96 -14.67 -12.28
C SER A 94 4.33 -15.06 -12.82
N LYS A 95 4.36 -15.42 -14.10
CA LYS A 95 5.58 -15.61 -14.87
C LYS A 95 5.44 -14.85 -16.17
N VAL A 96 6.47 -14.11 -16.55
CA VAL A 96 6.55 -13.45 -17.87
C VAL A 96 6.71 -14.54 -18.93
N VAL A 97 5.76 -14.62 -19.85
CA VAL A 97 5.77 -15.54 -21.01
C VAL A 97 5.91 -14.81 -22.35
N ASP A 98 5.60 -13.51 -22.37
CA ASP A 98 5.86 -12.60 -23.47
C ASP A 98 6.35 -11.27 -22.88
N ALA A 99 7.66 -11.02 -22.98
CA ALA A 99 8.30 -9.86 -22.36
C ALA A 99 7.82 -8.53 -22.97
N GLU A 100 7.53 -8.50 -24.27
CA GLU A 100 7.13 -7.26 -24.95
C GLU A 100 5.67 -6.91 -24.60
N ALA A 101 4.77 -7.89 -24.57
CA ALA A 101 3.41 -7.69 -24.07
C ALA A 101 3.40 -7.34 -22.56
N ALA A 102 4.27 -7.98 -21.77
CA ALA A 102 4.46 -7.69 -20.35
C ALA A 102 4.92 -6.25 -20.11
N LYS A 103 5.88 -5.77 -20.90
CA LYS A 103 6.37 -4.40 -20.88
C LYS A 103 5.31 -3.38 -21.28
N ASN A 104 4.59 -3.64 -22.38
CA ASN A 104 3.60 -2.70 -22.92
C ASN A 104 2.31 -2.62 -22.11
N SER A 105 2.04 -3.60 -21.25
CA SER A 105 0.87 -3.62 -20.36
C SER A 105 1.12 -3.05 -18.96
N GLN A 106 2.36 -2.68 -18.64
CA GLN A 106 2.74 -2.20 -17.31
C GLN A 106 2.51 -0.70 -17.15
N TYR A 107 1.42 -0.35 -16.49
CA TYR A 107 0.96 1.03 -16.34
C TYR A 107 1.96 1.98 -15.64
N TYR A 108 2.69 1.48 -14.65
CA TYR A 108 3.58 2.30 -13.83
C TYR A 108 5.05 2.27 -14.29
N VAL A 109 5.43 1.37 -15.21
CA VAL A 109 6.80 1.30 -15.73
C VAL A 109 6.98 2.33 -16.84
N ASN A 110 8.05 3.13 -16.79
CA ASN A 110 8.43 4.02 -17.88
C ASN A 110 9.68 3.49 -18.61
N CYS A 111 9.48 2.82 -19.76
CA CYS A 111 10.57 2.26 -20.54
C CYS A 111 11.29 3.22 -21.48
N GLN A 112 10.91 4.50 -21.47
CA GLN A 112 11.63 5.54 -22.18
C GLN A 112 12.88 5.98 -21.40
N GLU A 113 12.86 5.82 -20.08
CA GLU A 113 13.98 6.14 -19.21
C GLU A 113 14.90 4.92 -19.07
N LYS A 114 16.20 5.12 -19.31
CA LYS A 114 17.19 4.08 -19.05
C LYS A 114 17.41 3.96 -17.55
N ALA A 115 17.41 2.73 -17.06
CA ALA A 115 17.89 2.44 -15.72
C ALA A 115 19.31 2.99 -15.54
N LYS A 116 19.62 3.49 -14.35
CA LYS A 116 20.96 3.95 -13.99
C LYS A 116 21.96 2.81 -14.15
N GLU A 117 23.21 3.15 -14.50
CA GLU A 117 24.29 2.16 -14.57
C GLU A 117 24.40 1.38 -13.24
N GLY A 118 24.51 0.06 -13.34
CA GLY A 118 24.53 -0.86 -12.19
C GLY A 118 23.14 -1.29 -11.67
N CYS A 119 22.05 -0.74 -12.21
CA CYS A 119 20.68 -1.12 -11.84
C CYS A 119 20.05 -2.07 -12.84
N LYS A 120 19.26 -3.03 -12.35
CA LYS A 120 18.47 -3.94 -13.18
C LYS A 120 17.43 -3.15 -13.96
N ASN A 121 17.36 -3.34 -15.27
CA ASN A 121 16.34 -2.70 -16.11
C ASN A 121 14.99 -3.43 -15.93
N LEU A 122 14.00 -2.74 -15.36
CA LEU A 122 12.67 -3.32 -15.18
C LEU A 122 11.88 -3.48 -16.48
N CYS A 123 12.30 -2.86 -17.59
CA CYS A 123 11.65 -3.08 -18.88
C CYS A 123 11.82 -4.49 -19.42
N ASP A 124 12.90 -5.16 -19.02
CA ASP A 124 13.19 -6.53 -19.45
C ASP A 124 12.55 -7.55 -18.48
N THR A 125 12.25 -7.13 -17.25
CA THR A 125 11.70 -7.97 -16.18
C THR A 125 10.72 -7.17 -15.32
N PRO A 126 9.56 -6.80 -15.87
CA PRO A 126 8.64 -5.91 -15.18
C PRO A 126 8.13 -6.52 -13.87
N PRO A 127 8.00 -5.70 -12.82
CA PRO A 127 7.60 -6.18 -11.51
C PRO A 127 6.11 -6.53 -11.47
N THR A 128 5.73 -7.53 -10.69
CA THR A 128 4.32 -7.97 -10.60
C THR A 128 3.92 -8.36 -9.18
N TYR A 129 2.65 -8.75 -9.04
CA TYR A 129 2.21 -9.42 -7.83
C TYR A 129 2.71 -10.86 -7.83
N ILE A 130 3.32 -11.27 -6.72
CA ILE A 130 3.69 -12.66 -6.49
C ILE A 130 3.29 -13.03 -5.08
N TRP A 131 2.45 -14.06 -4.91
CA TRP A 131 2.13 -14.56 -3.58
C TRP A 131 3.39 -14.98 -2.83
N GLY A 132 3.62 -14.42 -1.63
CA GLY A 132 4.83 -14.65 -0.85
C GLY A 132 6.02 -13.78 -1.28
N GLY A 133 5.89 -12.93 -2.30
CA GLY A 133 6.89 -11.94 -2.66
C GLY A 133 7.04 -10.89 -1.57
N LYS A 134 8.23 -10.78 -0.97
CA LYS A 134 8.55 -9.82 0.10
C LYS A 134 9.78 -8.96 -0.20
N GLY A 135 10.40 -9.15 -1.37
CA GLY A 135 11.81 -8.80 -1.57
C GLY A 135 12.74 -9.76 -0.81
N LYS A 136 14.04 -9.62 -1.04
CA LYS A 136 15.08 -10.41 -0.37
C LYS A 136 15.67 -9.61 0.80
N TYR A 137 15.59 -10.17 2.00
CA TYR A 137 16.18 -9.55 3.20
C TYR A 137 17.62 -10.02 3.41
N SER A 138 18.53 -9.07 3.63
CA SER A 138 19.91 -9.32 4.04
C SER A 138 19.99 -9.80 5.50
N LYS A 139 21.17 -10.23 5.95
CA LYS A 139 21.37 -10.62 7.35
C LYS A 139 21.17 -9.43 8.29
N GLU A 140 21.57 -8.26 7.83
CA GLU A 140 21.53 -6.96 8.50
C GLU A 140 20.11 -6.37 8.53
N GLY A 141 19.19 -6.89 7.72
CA GLY A 141 17.79 -6.49 7.70
C GLY A 141 17.40 -5.63 6.50
N ASP A 142 18.35 -5.15 5.70
CA ASP A 142 18.09 -4.45 4.44
C ASP A 142 17.22 -5.30 3.51
N VAL A 143 16.29 -4.68 2.80
CA VAL A 143 15.41 -5.35 1.83
C VAL A 143 15.76 -4.93 0.41
N ASP A 144 15.94 -5.93 -0.45
CA ASP A 144 16.06 -5.74 -1.89
C ASP A 144 14.71 -6.08 -2.54
N ILE A 145 14.02 -5.06 -3.05
CA ILE A 145 12.70 -5.23 -3.66
C ILE A 145 12.78 -5.69 -5.12
N PHE A 146 13.99 -5.78 -5.69
CA PHE A 146 14.22 -6.26 -7.06
C PHE A 146 14.69 -7.72 -7.13
N GLU A 147 15.00 -8.31 -5.98
CA GLU A 147 15.33 -9.72 -5.84
C GLU A 147 14.23 -10.44 -5.05
N ASN A 148 13.91 -11.67 -5.45
CA ASN A 148 13.07 -12.53 -4.65
C ASN A 148 13.90 -13.43 -3.74
N GLU A 149 13.26 -13.94 -2.69
CA GLU A 149 13.83 -15.07 -1.94
C GLU A 149 13.96 -16.30 -2.84
N SER A 150 14.92 -17.18 -2.55
CA SER A 150 15.24 -18.34 -3.39
C SER A 150 14.08 -19.31 -3.60
N SER A 151 13.08 -19.31 -2.70
CA SER A 151 11.85 -20.08 -2.84
C SER A 151 10.95 -19.53 -3.95
N ILE A 152 10.86 -18.21 -4.06
CA ILE A 152 10.04 -17.49 -5.04
C ILE A 152 10.75 -17.37 -6.39
N GLU A 153 12.07 -17.17 -6.39
CA GLU A 153 12.88 -17.01 -7.61
C GLU A 153 12.80 -18.24 -8.55
N LYS A 154 12.51 -19.42 -8.00
CA LYS A 154 12.28 -20.66 -8.77
C LYS A 154 11.01 -20.61 -9.63
N ILE A 155 10.06 -19.76 -9.27
CA ILE A 155 8.74 -19.62 -9.91
C ILE A 155 8.73 -18.38 -10.79
N ALA A 156 9.32 -17.29 -10.31
CA ALA A 156 9.31 -15.99 -10.96
C ALA A 156 10.69 -15.32 -10.84
N LYS A 157 11.32 -15.07 -12.00
CA LYS A 157 12.64 -14.43 -12.10
C LYS A 157 12.59 -12.90 -12.21
N HIS A 158 11.39 -12.35 -12.18
CA HIS A 158 11.16 -10.91 -12.12
C HIS A 158 10.83 -10.50 -10.69
N PRO A 159 11.05 -9.24 -10.30
CA PRO A 159 10.68 -8.77 -8.97
C PRO A 159 9.18 -8.99 -8.73
N GLY A 160 8.82 -9.37 -7.51
CA GLY A 160 7.43 -9.30 -7.13
C GLY A 160 7.20 -9.20 -5.64
N ILE A 161 6.06 -8.62 -5.34
CA ILE A 161 5.65 -8.28 -3.99
C ILE A 161 4.20 -8.70 -3.80
N ASP A 162 3.85 -9.19 -2.62
CA ASP A 162 2.46 -9.43 -2.24
C ASP A 162 1.91 -8.31 -1.35
N CYS A 163 0.62 -8.39 -1.05
CA CYS A 163 -0.10 -7.43 -0.22
C CYS A 163 0.56 -7.11 1.12
N SER A 164 1.00 -8.10 1.90
CA SER A 164 1.61 -7.81 3.19
C SER A 164 3.10 -7.51 3.10
N GLY A 165 3.79 -7.98 2.05
CA GLY A 165 5.16 -7.59 1.73
C GLY A 165 5.25 -6.11 1.41
N PHE A 166 4.32 -5.62 0.58
CA PHE A 166 4.19 -4.21 0.25
C PHE A 166 3.98 -3.34 1.50
N VAL A 167 2.99 -3.68 2.32
CA VAL A 167 2.71 -2.92 3.54
C VAL A 167 3.87 -3.00 4.54
N ASN A 168 4.49 -4.18 4.73
CA ASN A 168 5.66 -4.32 5.60
C ASN A 168 6.85 -3.47 5.12
N ALA A 169 7.11 -3.44 3.81
CA ALA A 169 8.19 -2.64 3.25
C ALA A 169 7.97 -1.13 3.50
N ILE A 170 6.73 -0.64 3.41
CA ILE A 170 6.39 0.75 3.75
C ILE A 170 6.72 1.08 5.21
N PHE A 171 6.29 0.22 6.14
CA PHE A 171 6.56 0.46 7.57
C PHE A 171 8.04 0.36 7.89
N ALA A 172 8.75 -0.61 7.29
CA ALA A 172 10.21 -0.72 7.41
C ALA A 172 10.92 0.54 6.90
N MET A 173 10.56 1.04 5.70
CA MET A 173 11.07 2.31 5.16
C MET A 173 10.80 3.50 6.07
N SER A 174 9.67 3.47 6.78
CA SER A 174 9.28 4.51 7.72
C SER A 174 10.03 4.44 9.06
N GLY A 175 10.87 3.41 9.28
CA GLY A 175 11.50 3.14 10.57
C GLY A 175 10.48 2.72 11.63
N LEU A 176 9.38 2.10 11.20
CA LEU A 176 8.25 1.70 12.04
C LEU A 176 8.18 0.17 12.09
N LYS A 177 8.04 -0.36 13.30
CA LYS A 177 7.80 -1.79 13.49
C LYS A 177 6.33 -2.11 13.29
N VAL A 178 6.04 -3.23 12.64
CA VAL A 178 4.68 -3.78 12.64
C VAL A 178 4.38 -4.53 13.94
N ARG A 179 5.40 -5.12 14.58
CA ARG A 179 5.30 -5.88 15.83
C ARG A 179 6.40 -5.48 16.80
N THR A 180 6.07 -5.43 18.08
CA THR A 180 7.02 -5.09 19.14
C THR A 180 7.96 -6.25 19.51
N ASP A 181 7.54 -7.49 19.26
CA ASP A 181 8.21 -8.72 19.68
C ASP A 181 9.03 -9.42 18.59
N MET A 182 9.11 -8.83 17.40
CA MET A 182 9.83 -9.41 16.26
C MET A 182 10.78 -8.38 15.64
N LYS A 183 11.90 -8.87 15.09
CA LYS A 183 12.76 -8.04 14.24
C LYS A 183 12.08 -7.81 12.89
N THR A 184 12.33 -6.67 12.24
CA THR A 184 11.64 -6.28 11.00
C THR A 184 11.77 -7.30 9.88
N ARG A 185 12.95 -7.90 9.70
CA ARG A 185 13.15 -8.99 8.72
C ARG A 185 12.25 -10.21 8.99
N GLU A 186 12.00 -10.51 10.25
CA GLU A 186 11.16 -11.65 10.66
C GLU A 186 9.69 -11.31 10.46
N VAL A 187 9.31 -10.06 10.72
CA VAL A 187 7.98 -9.54 10.41
C VAL A 187 7.69 -9.69 8.92
N ALA A 188 8.59 -9.26 8.06
CA ALA A 188 8.36 -9.27 6.61
C ALA A 188 8.07 -10.68 6.06
N SER A 189 8.84 -11.67 6.52
CA SER A 189 8.68 -13.07 6.10
C SER A 189 7.50 -13.78 6.78
N LYS A 190 7.13 -13.42 8.01
CA LYS A 190 6.15 -14.18 8.83
C LYS A 190 4.82 -13.49 9.08
N THR A 191 4.63 -12.25 8.65
CA THR A 191 3.41 -11.47 8.95
C THR A 191 2.38 -11.58 7.83
N PRO A 192 1.36 -12.44 7.97
CA PRO A 192 0.22 -12.43 7.06
C PRO A 192 -0.64 -11.19 7.28
N ALA A 193 -1.43 -10.81 6.27
CA ALA A 193 -2.39 -9.70 6.34
C ALA A 193 -3.24 -9.68 7.63
N ARG A 194 -3.70 -10.85 8.08
CA ARG A 194 -4.54 -10.95 9.29
C ARG A 194 -3.89 -10.43 10.58
N TRP A 195 -2.56 -10.37 10.65
CA TRP A 195 -1.88 -9.92 11.85
C TRP A 195 -2.01 -8.42 12.07
N PHE A 196 -2.21 -7.64 11.02
CA PHE A 196 -2.48 -6.20 11.14
C PHE A 196 -3.82 -5.88 11.84
N MET A 197 -4.65 -6.90 12.10
CA MET A 197 -5.90 -6.79 12.87
C MET A 197 -5.73 -7.13 14.36
N ASN A 198 -4.53 -7.50 14.81
CA ASN A 198 -4.29 -8.00 16.18
C ASN A 198 -3.77 -6.90 17.12
N GLU A 199 -4.20 -6.94 18.38
CA GLU A 199 -3.81 -5.97 19.43
C GLU A 199 -2.33 -6.06 19.83
N SER A 200 -1.68 -7.21 19.62
CA SER A 200 -0.26 -7.45 19.87
C SER A 200 0.67 -6.80 18.83
N THR A 201 0.11 -6.04 17.89
CA THR A 201 0.88 -5.30 16.89
C THR A 201 1.09 -3.84 17.29
N CYS A 202 1.86 -3.13 16.49
CA CYS A 202 2.01 -1.69 16.58
C CYS A 202 0.85 -0.90 15.98
N PHE A 203 -0.27 -1.57 15.73
CA PHE A 203 -1.49 -0.97 15.21
C PHE A 203 -2.57 -0.90 16.29
N GLU A 204 -3.35 0.17 16.25
CA GLU A 204 -4.61 0.32 16.97
C GLU A 204 -5.76 0.33 15.98
N ARG A 205 -6.94 -0.09 16.43
CA ARG A 205 -8.14 -0.07 15.60
C ARG A 205 -8.60 1.37 15.37
N VAL A 206 -8.99 1.68 14.14
CA VAL A 206 -9.71 2.91 13.80
C VAL A 206 -11.20 2.62 13.86
N ASP A 207 -11.93 3.35 14.70
CA ASP A 207 -13.37 3.19 14.81
C ASP A 207 -14.06 3.67 13.54
N ALA A 208 -15.16 3.03 13.14
CA ALA A 208 -15.80 3.28 11.85
C ALA A 208 -16.40 4.70 11.68
N GLY A 209 -16.55 5.46 12.77
CA GLY A 209 -16.95 6.87 12.75
C GLY A 209 -15.78 7.84 12.88
N SER A 210 -14.56 7.33 13.07
CA SER A 210 -13.35 8.14 13.08
C SER A 210 -12.96 8.54 11.66
N GLU A 211 -12.29 9.69 11.55
CA GLU A 211 -11.71 10.14 10.30
C GLU A 211 -10.61 9.19 9.82
N LEU A 212 -10.79 8.69 8.60
CA LEU A 212 -9.75 7.94 7.87
C LEU A 212 -8.61 8.88 7.48
N LYS A 213 -7.39 8.37 7.46
CA LYS A 213 -6.20 9.12 7.07
C LYS A 213 -5.34 8.33 6.08
N PRO A 214 -4.60 9.02 5.19
CA PRO A 214 -3.51 8.37 4.46
C PRO A 214 -2.57 7.62 5.42
N GLY A 215 -2.15 6.43 5.02
CA GLY A 215 -1.36 5.53 5.87
C GLY A 215 -2.16 4.60 6.79
N ASP A 216 -3.48 4.79 6.94
CA ASP A 216 -4.33 3.79 7.58
C ASP A 216 -4.29 2.47 6.80
N VAL A 217 -4.40 1.36 7.51
CA VAL A 217 -4.33 0.01 6.97
C VAL A 217 -5.70 -0.65 7.06
N ILE A 218 -6.20 -1.13 5.93
CA ILE A 218 -7.44 -1.92 5.85
C ILE A 218 -7.06 -3.38 5.65
N ALA A 219 -7.33 -4.24 6.63
CA ALA A 219 -6.90 -5.63 6.63
C ALA A 219 -8.07 -6.60 6.88
N TRP A 220 -7.99 -7.78 6.28
CA TRP A 220 -8.83 -8.95 6.57
C TRP A 220 -8.02 -10.23 6.43
N LYS A 221 -8.67 -11.39 6.63
CA LYS A 221 -7.98 -12.69 6.74
C LYS A 221 -6.94 -12.97 5.65
N LYS A 222 -7.21 -12.56 4.41
CA LYS A 222 -6.43 -12.95 3.23
C LYS A 222 -5.71 -11.79 2.53
N HIS A 223 -6.02 -10.54 2.86
CA HIS A 223 -5.49 -9.40 2.12
C HIS A 223 -5.48 -8.14 2.97
N ILE A 224 -4.68 -7.19 2.53
CA ILE A 224 -4.37 -5.95 3.22
C ILE A 224 -4.07 -4.87 2.18
N VAL A 225 -4.58 -3.67 2.44
CA VAL A 225 -4.34 -2.48 1.63
C VAL A 225 -4.04 -1.29 2.53
N MET A 226 -3.39 -0.27 1.99
CA MET A 226 -3.12 0.98 2.70
C MET A 226 -3.94 2.11 2.08
N VAL A 227 -4.54 2.97 2.90
CA VAL A 227 -5.23 4.17 2.44
C VAL A 227 -4.22 5.13 1.84
N ASP A 228 -4.38 5.43 0.56
CA ASP A 228 -3.53 6.38 -0.16
C ASP A 228 -4.13 7.78 -0.11
N LYS A 229 -5.42 7.90 -0.45
CA LYS A 229 -6.14 9.17 -0.47
C LYS A 229 -7.57 8.99 0.03
N VAL A 230 -7.95 9.85 0.97
CA VAL A 230 -9.31 9.96 1.50
C VAL A 230 -10.06 11.02 0.71
N THR A 231 -11.25 10.68 0.22
CA THR A 231 -12.15 11.60 -0.48
C THR A 231 -13.27 12.07 0.44
N PRO A 232 -14.01 13.16 0.13
CA PRO A 232 -15.07 13.68 1.01
C PRO A 232 -16.15 12.65 1.40
N ASP A 233 -16.52 11.78 0.46
CA ASP A 233 -17.40 10.63 0.71
C ASP A 233 -16.64 9.32 0.38
N PRO A 234 -15.80 8.81 1.29
CA PRO A 234 -14.89 7.71 0.99
C PRO A 234 -15.64 6.41 0.65
N PHE A 235 -16.85 6.24 1.20
CA PHE A 235 -17.66 5.03 1.03
C PHE A 235 -18.90 5.24 0.15
N GLY A 236 -19.12 6.42 -0.42
CA GLY A 236 -20.26 6.68 -1.28
C GLY A 236 -21.61 6.58 -0.53
N ILE A 237 -21.67 7.04 0.72
CA ILE A 237 -22.81 6.88 1.63
C ILE A 237 -23.49 8.20 2.02
N ASP A 238 -23.15 9.32 1.36
CA ASP A 238 -23.71 10.63 1.72
C ASP A 238 -25.18 10.85 1.36
N HIS A 239 -25.65 10.13 0.35
CA HIS A 239 -27.07 10.10 -0.01
C HIS A 239 -27.93 9.38 1.03
N ILE A 240 -27.36 8.50 1.86
CA ILE A 240 -28.10 7.73 2.86
C ILE A 240 -28.51 8.64 4.03
N LYS A 241 -29.81 8.67 4.35
CA LYS A 241 -30.41 9.61 5.33
C LYS A 241 -30.80 8.99 6.67
N SER A 242 -30.84 7.65 6.78
CA SER A 242 -31.15 6.98 8.04
C SER A 242 -30.34 5.70 8.23
N HIS A 243 -30.14 5.30 9.49
CA HIS A 243 -29.47 4.02 9.81
C HIS A 243 -30.23 2.80 9.27
N LYS A 244 -31.56 2.91 9.07
CA LYS A 244 -32.38 1.83 8.49
C LYS A 244 -32.03 1.59 7.01
N ASP A 245 -31.44 2.58 6.36
CA ASP A 245 -31.03 2.54 4.97
C ASP A 245 -29.58 2.07 4.78
N CYS A 246 -28.84 1.79 5.86
CA CYS A 246 -27.51 1.17 5.81
C CYS A 246 -27.58 -0.33 5.47
N LYS A 247 -28.15 -0.64 4.32
CA LYS A 247 -28.30 -1.98 3.74
C LYS A 247 -27.39 -2.08 2.52
N SER A 248 -26.84 -3.28 2.25
CA SER A 248 -25.93 -3.48 1.12
C SER A 248 -26.53 -3.01 -0.21
N LYS A 249 -27.81 -3.29 -0.45
CA LYS A 249 -28.55 -2.85 -1.66
C LYS A 249 -28.65 -1.33 -1.86
N ASN A 250 -28.43 -0.54 -0.81
CA ASN A 250 -28.49 0.93 -0.87
C ASN A 250 -27.09 1.57 -0.98
N ILE A 251 -26.03 0.76 -0.91
CA ILE A 251 -24.64 1.17 -1.01
C ILE A 251 -24.13 0.68 -2.35
N ASP A 252 -23.75 1.61 -3.22
CA ASP A 252 -23.18 1.29 -4.52
C ASP A 252 -21.65 1.19 -4.39
N PRO A 253 -21.04 0.00 -4.55
CA PRO A 253 -19.61 -0.15 -4.45
C PRO A 253 -18.83 0.71 -5.46
N LEU A 254 -19.42 1.05 -6.62
CA LEU A 254 -18.77 1.91 -7.61
C LEU A 254 -18.76 3.39 -7.20
N LYS A 255 -19.56 3.78 -6.20
CA LYS A 255 -19.51 5.12 -5.59
C LYS A 255 -18.50 5.22 -4.45
N ILE A 256 -17.86 4.12 -4.04
CA ILE A 256 -16.77 4.14 -3.06
C ILE A 256 -15.54 4.77 -3.71
N LYS A 257 -15.19 5.98 -3.27
CA LYS A 257 -14.11 6.80 -3.84
C LYS A 257 -12.81 6.79 -3.04
N LEU A 258 -12.77 6.08 -1.91
CA LEU A 258 -11.53 5.89 -1.15
C LEU A 258 -10.46 5.25 -2.05
N VAL A 259 -9.29 5.88 -2.16
CA VAL A 259 -8.17 5.33 -2.93
C VAL A 259 -7.24 4.59 -2.00
N VAL A 260 -6.88 3.36 -2.37
CA VAL A 260 -5.97 2.52 -1.62
C VAL A 260 -4.77 2.12 -2.48
N SER A 261 -3.60 2.07 -1.86
CA SER A 261 -2.44 1.38 -2.41
C SER A 261 -2.53 -0.10 -2.03
N ASN A 262 -2.41 -0.97 -3.02
CA ASN A 262 -2.50 -2.41 -2.83
C ASN A 262 -1.45 -3.13 -3.66
N SER A 263 -1.16 -4.36 -3.26
CA SER A 263 -0.44 -5.33 -4.08
C SER A 263 -1.33 -6.56 -4.20
N LEU A 264 -1.95 -6.75 -5.35
CA LEU A 264 -3.01 -7.75 -5.52
C LEU A 264 -2.83 -8.49 -6.84
N GLY A 265 -2.79 -9.82 -6.78
CA GLY A 265 -2.81 -10.67 -7.98
C GLY A 265 -4.15 -10.56 -8.71
N GLY A 266 -4.21 -10.94 -9.99
CA GLY A 266 -5.48 -10.97 -10.70
C GLY A 266 -6.41 -12.07 -10.16
N ILE A 267 -7.52 -12.28 -10.86
CA ILE A 267 -8.48 -13.33 -10.52
C ILE A 267 -8.03 -14.64 -11.18
N ASN A 268 -7.82 -15.69 -10.39
CA ASN A 268 -7.43 -17.00 -10.91
C ASN A 268 -8.64 -17.76 -11.51
N ASP A 269 -8.35 -18.75 -12.36
CA ASP A 269 -9.31 -19.61 -13.06
C ASP A 269 -10.35 -20.29 -12.15
N GLU A 270 -10.04 -20.49 -10.88
CA GLU A 270 -10.99 -21.00 -9.87
C GLU A 270 -12.20 -20.07 -9.64
N ASN A 271 -12.18 -18.87 -10.20
CA ASN A 271 -13.31 -17.95 -10.26
C ASN A 271 -13.70 -17.54 -11.69
N LYS A 272 -13.07 -18.07 -12.76
CA LYS A 272 -13.49 -17.79 -14.15
C LYS A 272 -14.94 -18.22 -14.42
N ASP A 273 -15.37 -19.31 -13.79
CA ASP A 273 -16.74 -19.82 -13.90
C ASP A 273 -17.68 -19.26 -12.82
N LYS A 274 -17.14 -18.59 -11.79
CA LYS A 274 -17.97 -17.78 -10.91
C LYS A 274 -18.27 -16.51 -11.67
N LYS A 275 -19.35 -16.54 -12.47
CA LYS A 275 -20.03 -15.32 -12.85
C LYS A 275 -20.16 -14.49 -11.58
N PHE A 276 -19.49 -13.35 -11.58
CA PHE A 276 -19.71 -12.36 -10.56
C PHE A 276 -21.17 -11.99 -10.67
N ASP A 277 -21.99 -12.59 -9.81
CA ASP A 277 -23.40 -12.33 -9.80
C ASP A 277 -23.59 -10.95 -9.18
N SER A 278 -23.64 -9.96 -10.06
CA SER A 278 -23.88 -8.57 -9.67
C SER A 278 -25.20 -8.45 -8.91
N SER A 279 -26.14 -9.40 -9.03
CA SER A 279 -27.37 -9.39 -8.25
C SER A 279 -27.13 -9.44 -6.74
N ASP A 280 -26.07 -10.10 -6.27
CA ASP A 280 -25.70 -10.14 -4.84
C ASP A 280 -25.25 -8.77 -4.29
N LEU A 281 -24.75 -7.89 -5.16
CA LEU A 281 -24.26 -6.55 -4.79
C LEU A 281 -25.26 -5.43 -5.10
N PHE A 282 -25.99 -5.56 -6.21
CA PHE A 282 -26.81 -4.50 -6.78
C PHE A 282 -28.31 -4.80 -6.72
N GLY A 283 -28.72 -5.97 -6.20
CA GLY A 283 -30.11 -6.46 -6.30
C GLY A 283 -30.45 -6.86 -7.73
N ASP A 284 -31.69 -7.28 -7.99
CA ASP A 284 -32.17 -7.74 -9.31
C ASP A 284 -32.05 -6.69 -10.45
N GLU A 285 -31.60 -5.47 -10.16
CA GLU A 285 -31.26 -4.49 -11.16
C GLU A 285 -29.96 -4.87 -11.88
N LYS A 286 -30.15 -5.40 -13.09
CA LYS A 286 -29.16 -5.78 -14.09
C LYS A 286 -28.08 -4.70 -14.30
N VAL A 287 -27.08 -4.65 -13.43
CA VAL A 287 -25.75 -4.17 -13.83
C VAL A 287 -25.31 -5.12 -14.92
N LYS A 288 -25.32 -4.65 -16.18
CA LYS A 288 -24.78 -5.38 -17.33
C LYS A 288 -23.46 -5.97 -16.87
N SER A 289 -23.42 -7.29 -16.70
CA SER A 289 -22.21 -8.00 -16.31
C SER A 289 -21.13 -7.54 -17.27
N THR A 290 -20.18 -6.75 -16.78
CA THR A 290 -19.05 -6.39 -17.59
C THR A 290 -18.25 -7.69 -17.72
N ASN A 291 -18.37 -8.33 -18.88
CA ASN A 291 -17.55 -9.48 -19.26
C ASN A 291 -16.12 -8.98 -19.46
N VAL A 292 -15.49 -8.48 -18.40
CA VAL A 292 -14.05 -8.24 -18.38
C VAL A 292 -13.46 -9.57 -17.92
N PRO A 293 -12.90 -10.38 -18.83
CA PRO A 293 -12.21 -11.59 -18.42
C PRO A 293 -11.04 -11.17 -17.54
N LEU A 294 -11.15 -11.46 -16.24
CA LEU A 294 -10.05 -11.29 -15.30
C LEU A 294 -9.25 -12.60 -15.29
N THR A 295 -8.26 -12.69 -16.17
CA THR A 295 -7.33 -13.80 -16.44
C THR A 295 -6.10 -13.91 -15.53
N GLY A 296 -5.88 -13.00 -14.58
CA GLY A 296 -5.25 -13.41 -13.32
C GLY A 296 -3.90 -12.83 -12.93
N VAL A 297 -3.24 -12.00 -13.74
CA VAL A 297 -1.97 -11.38 -13.33
C VAL A 297 -2.18 -9.94 -12.87
N GLY A 298 -1.85 -9.70 -11.61
CA GLY A 298 -2.09 -8.43 -10.95
C GLY A 298 -0.88 -7.51 -10.96
N ILE A 299 -1.14 -6.21 -11.04
CA ILE A 299 -0.12 -5.18 -10.91
C ILE A 299 0.55 -5.35 -9.55
N GLY A 300 1.89 -5.38 -9.54
CA GLY A 300 2.65 -5.64 -8.33
C GLY A 300 2.31 -4.69 -7.20
N VAL A 301 2.29 -3.39 -7.46
CA VAL A 301 1.74 -2.38 -6.56
C VAL A 301 0.92 -1.39 -7.38
N SER A 302 -0.33 -1.15 -7.00
CA SER A 302 -1.17 -0.17 -7.67
C SER A 302 -1.94 0.68 -6.68
N LYS A 303 -2.35 1.86 -7.15
CA LYS A 303 -3.40 2.65 -6.51
C LYS A 303 -4.72 2.28 -7.16
N VAL A 304 -5.76 1.98 -6.41
CA VAL A 304 -7.10 1.67 -6.94
C VAL A 304 -8.19 2.29 -6.08
N PRO A 305 -9.35 2.64 -6.66
CA PRO A 305 -10.54 2.88 -5.85
C PRO A 305 -10.90 1.62 -5.08
N LEU A 306 -11.14 1.73 -3.76
CA LEU A 306 -11.51 0.61 -2.90
C LEU A 306 -12.76 -0.11 -3.43
N GLY A 307 -13.69 0.62 -4.05
CA GLY A 307 -14.86 0.07 -4.74
C GLY A 307 -14.52 -0.99 -5.78
N HIS A 308 -13.39 -0.86 -6.49
CA HIS A 308 -12.95 -1.85 -7.48
C HIS A 308 -12.59 -3.19 -6.82
N LEU A 309 -12.14 -3.16 -5.56
CA LEU A 309 -11.87 -4.38 -4.80
C LEU A 309 -13.13 -5.13 -4.41
N ALA A 310 -14.33 -4.51 -4.50
CA ALA A 310 -15.59 -5.21 -4.28
C ALA A 310 -15.85 -6.30 -5.32
N MET A 311 -15.21 -6.24 -6.50
CA MET A 311 -15.29 -7.32 -7.50
C MET A 311 -14.63 -8.61 -7.02
N LYS A 312 -13.57 -8.50 -6.21
CA LYS A 312 -12.82 -9.64 -5.68
C LYS A 312 -13.19 -9.99 -4.24
N TYR A 313 -13.58 -8.98 -3.46
CA TYR A 313 -13.86 -9.08 -2.04
C TYR A 313 -15.21 -8.41 -1.66
N PRO A 314 -16.32 -8.78 -2.32
CA PRO A 314 -17.60 -8.08 -2.18
C PRO A 314 -18.06 -8.02 -0.73
N SER A 315 -18.07 -9.17 -0.05
CA SER A 315 -18.50 -9.26 1.35
C SER A 315 -17.69 -8.34 2.27
N GLN A 316 -16.36 -8.25 2.09
CA GLN A 316 -15.50 -7.43 2.94
C GLN A 316 -15.71 -5.95 2.67
N ILE A 317 -15.71 -5.52 1.41
CA ILE A 317 -15.86 -4.11 1.06
C ILE A 317 -17.23 -3.59 1.46
N MET A 318 -18.29 -4.38 1.24
CA MET A 318 -19.65 -4.00 1.64
C MET A 318 -19.82 -3.99 3.16
N GLU A 319 -19.19 -4.92 3.88
CA GLU A 319 -19.21 -4.92 5.35
C GLU A 319 -18.52 -3.68 5.93
N LEU A 320 -17.40 -3.25 5.33
CA LEU A 320 -16.72 -2.01 5.72
C LEU A 320 -17.60 -0.78 5.45
N ALA A 321 -18.14 -0.64 4.25
CA ALA A 321 -19.00 0.49 3.87
C ALA A 321 -20.28 0.56 4.72
N LYS A 322 -20.89 -0.60 5.01
CA LYS A 322 -22.05 -0.69 5.91
C LYS A 322 -21.71 -0.27 7.33
N THR A 323 -20.54 -0.66 7.83
CA THR A 323 -20.09 -0.28 9.18
C THR A 323 -19.86 1.23 9.26
N ALA A 324 -19.25 1.83 8.25
CA ALA A 324 -19.11 3.28 8.14
C ALA A 324 -20.47 4.00 8.06
N CYS A 325 -21.41 3.46 7.28
CA CYS A 325 -22.78 3.98 7.20
C CYS A 325 -23.48 3.97 8.56
N LEU A 326 -23.39 2.88 9.33
CA LEU A 326 -23.98 2.82 10.66
C LEU A 326 -23.33 3.83 11.62
N ALA A 327 -22.01 3.97 11.55
CA ALA A 327 -21.26 4.88 12.40
C ALA A 327 -21.62 6.36 12.15
N LYS A 328 -21.91 6.74 10.89
CA LYS A 328 -22.47 8.06 10.53
C LYS A 328 -23.75 8.41 11.30
N PHE A 329 -24.51 7.42 11.77
CA PHE A 329 -25.73 7.60 12.56
C PHE A 329 -25.54 7.24 14.05
N GLY A 330 -24.30 7.24 14.55
CA GLY A 330 -23.99 6.91 15.95
C GLY A 330 -24.31 5.46 16.33
N LYS A 331 -24.38 4.54 15.36
CA LYS A 331 -24.62 3.12 15.60
C LYS A 331 -23.33 2.33 15.46
N SER A 332 -23.04 1.49 16.44
CA SER A 332 -21.96 0.52 16.34
C SER A 332 -22.36 -0.66 15.46
N GLY A 333 -21.58 -0.95 14.42
CA GLY A 333 -21.67 -2.21 13.70
C GLY A 333 -21.19 -3.39 14.55
N LYS A 334 -21.51 -4.62 14.10
CA LYS A 334 -20.89 -5.83 14.68
C LYS A 334 -19.39 -5.83 14.42
N ARG A 335 -18.62 -6.57 15.23
CA ARG A 335 -17.18 -6.75 14.99
C ARG A 335 -16.98 -7.34 13.59
N SER A 336 -16.26 -6.61 12.76
CA SER A 336 -16.13 -6.92 11.35
C SER A 336 -14.96 -7.87 11.07
N LYS A 337 -15.09 -8.69 10.02
CA LYS A 337 -14.00 -9.53 9.47
C LYS A 337 -12.95 -8.70 8.72
N ILE A 338 -13.27 -7.44 8.43
CA ILE A 338 -12.38 -6.42 7.88
C ILE A 338 -12.19 -5.33 8.94
N GLN A 339 -10.98 -4.82 9.08
CA GLN A 339 -10.68 -3.79 10.07
C GLN A 339 -9.85 -2.68 9.44
N VAL A 340 -10.16 -1.45 9.84
CA VAL A 340 -9.27 -0.32 9.63
C VAL A 340 -8.42 -0.18 10.88
N THR A 341 -7.12 -0.05 10.68
CA THR A 341 -6.13 0.06 11.75
C THR A 341 -5.14 1.16 11.41
N ARG A 342 -4.57 1.77 12.44
CA ARG A 342 -3.62 2.88 12.34
C ARG A 342 -2.40 2.56 13.18
N HIS A 343 -1.22 2.90 12.69
CA HIS A 343 0.00 2.72 13.45
C HIS A 343 -0.04 3.59 14.72
N LYS A 344 0.30 3.05 15.89
CA LYS A 344 0.18 3.71 17.22
C LYS A 344 0.97 5.02 17.34
N LEU A 345 1.95 5.24 16.47
CA LEU A 345 2.72 6.49 16.40
C LEU A 345 2.06 7.59 15.55
N ALA A 346 1.08 7.27 14.70
CA ALA A 346 0.44 8.21 13.78
C ALA A 346 -0.55 9.18 14.47
N GLY A 347 -0.39 9.45 15.76
CA GLY A 347 -1.27 10.33 16.52
C GLY A 347 -0.85 10.67 17.94
N LYS A 348 0.23 10.08 18.47
CA LYS A 348 0.66 10.28 19.86
C LYS A 348 2.18 10.38 19.94
N LYS A 349 2.69 11.61 20.04
CA LYS A 349 4.12 11.89 20.19
C LYS A 349 4.71 11.40 21.53
N ASP A 350 3.85 11.18 22.54
CA ASP A 350 4.31 11.06 23.94
C ASP A 350 3.86 9.78 24.68
N MET A 351 3.58 8.67 23.98
CA MET A 351 3.27 7.40 24.67
C MET A 351 4.53 6.55 24.93
N PRO A 352 4.80 6.09 26.17
CA PRO A 352 5.92 5.20 26.46
C PRO A 352 5.89 3.90 25.63
N SER A 353 4.68 3.38 25.35
CA SER A 353 4.48 2.19 24.52
C SER A 353 4.70 2.42 23.03
N SER A 354 4.67 3.67 22.55
CA SER A 354 4.86 3.98 21.12
C SER A 354 6.33 3.90 20.70
N HIS A 355 7.27 4.09 21.64
CA HIS A 355 8.70 3.90 21.43
C HIS A 355 9.06 2.44 21.12
N ALA A 356 8.32 1.47 21.69
CA ALA A 356 8.51 0.06 21.37
C ALA A 356 8.18 -0.28 19.90
N CYS A 357 7.43 0.60 19.23
CA CYS A 357 7.05 0.50 17.82
C CYS A 357 7.97 1.29 16.88
N LEU A 358 8.98 1.96 17.40
CA LEU A 358 10.07 2.50 16.59
C LEU A 358 11.11 1.42 16.34
N GLU A 359 11.64 1.40 15.12
CA GLU A 359 12.91 0.72 14.88
C GLU A 359 14.04 1.47 15.57
N LYS A 360 14.95 0.71 16.19
CA LYS A 360 16.21 1.28 16.65
C LYS A 360 17.02 1.72 15.44
N MET A 361 17.85 2.74 15.60
CA MET A 361 18.60 3.31 14.48
C MET A 361 19.52 2.28 13.82
N GLU A 362 20.15 1.43 14.64
CA GLU A 362 21.00 0.31 14.20
C GLU A 362 20.23 -0.82 13.51
N ASP A 363 18.92 -0.94 13.74
CA ASP A 363 18.06 -1.97 13.17
C ASP A 363 17.32 -1.49 11.90
N ARG A 364 17.59 -0.26 11.44
CA ARG A 364 16.86 0.34 10.32
C ARG A 364 17.12 -0.41 9.03
N VAL A 365 16.04 -0.85 8.42
CA VAL A 365 16.03 -1.48 7.11
C VAL A 365 16.38 -0.44 6.05
N LYS A 366 17.44 -0.68 5.26
CA LYS A 366 17.62 0.03 4.00
C LYS A 366 16.85 -0.70 2.91
N VAL A 367 16.08 0.05 2.13
CA VAL A 367 15.51 -0.48 0.89
C VAL A 367 16.51 -0.26 -0.22
N LYS A 368 17.10 -1.34 -0.73
CA LYS A 368 17.93 -1.28 -1.92
C LYS A 368 17.07 -0.96 -3.13
N GLY A 369 17.67 -0.25 -4.08
CA GLY A 369 17.01 0.15 -5.30
C GLY A 369 16.53 1.60 -5.33
N VAL A 370 16.47 2.29 -4.18
CA VAL A 370 16.16 3.72 -4.16
C VAL A 370 17.23 4.50 -4.94
N GLU A 371 18.47 4.03 -4.94
CA GLU A 371 19.59 4.53 -5.76
C GLU A 371 19.43 4.30 -7.28
N CYS A 372 18.50 3.42 -7.67
CA CYS A 372 18.18 3.07 -9.05
C CYS A 372 17.08 3.91 -9.68
N LEU A 373 16.46 4.78 -8.88
CA LEU A 373 15.64 5.87 -9.39
C LEU A 373 16.50 6.76 -10.31
N THR A 374 15.90 7.27 -11.39
CA THR A 374 16.63 8.13 -12.32
C THR A 374 17.06 9.41 -11.61
N LYS A 375 18.15 10.05 -12.08
CA LYS A 375 18.79 11.22 -11.41
C LYS A 375 17.84 12.40 -11.15
N ASN A 376 16.63 12.38 -11.71
CA ASN A 376 15.68 13.47 -11.70
C ASN A 376 14.49 13.26 -10.73
N CYS A 377 14.48 12.20 -9.91
CA CYS A 377 13.40 12.03 -8.93
C CYS A 377 13.53 13.02 -7.78
N ASN A 378 12.75 14.10 -7.84
CA ASN A 378 12.47 14.97 -6.69
C ASN A 378 11.26 14.39 -5.95
N PHE A 379 11.45 13.89 -4.73
CA PHE A 379 10.33 13.53 -3.84
C PHE A 379 9.89 14.74 -3.05
#